data_AF-L5KJ44-F1
#
_entry.id   AF-L5KJ44-F1
#
_cell.length_a   1.000
_cell.length_b   1.000
_cell.length_c   1.000
_cell.angle_alpha   90.00
_cell.angle_beta   90.00
_cell.angle_gamma   90.00
#
_symmetry.space_group_name_H-M   'P 1'
#
loop_
_entity.id
_entity.type
_entity.pdbx_description
1 polymer ?
#
loop_
_entity_poly.entity_id
_entity_poly.type
_entity_poly.pdbx_seq_one_letter_code
_entity_poly.pdbx_strand_id
1 'polypeptide(L)' 'MDTLMTDPVRLPSGTIMDRSIILRHLLNSPTDPFNRQTLTESMLEPVPELKEQIHAWMREKQNSDH' A
#
# COMPACT_ATOMS: atom_id res chain seq x y z
N MET A 1 -9.01 -10.39 -2.39
CA MET A 1 -7.72 -10.62 -3.07
C MET A 1 -6.66 -10.17 -2.08
N ASP A 2 -5.94 -11.11 -1.49
CA ASP A 2 -4.86 -10.80 -0.55
C ASP A 2 -3.55 -10.89 -1.34
N THR A 3 -3.20 -9.79 -2.00
CA THR A 3 -1.99 -9.68 -2.81
C THR A 3 -0.89 -8.98 -2.04
N LEU A 4 0.35 -9.40 -2.27
CA LEU A 4 1.52 -8.72 -1.74
C LEU A 4 1.55 -7.25 -2.20
N MET A 5 1.83 -6.33 -1.28
CA MET A 5 1.94 -4.90 -1.61
C MET A 5 3.20 -4.65 -2.44
N THR A 6 3.04 -3.97 -3.57
CA THR A 6 4.15 -3.61 -4.47
C THR A 6 4.59 -2.17 -4.29
N ASP A 7 3.65 -1.29 -3.96
CA ASP A 7 3.92 0.11 -3.67
C ASP A 7 3.15 0.54 -2.41
N PRO A 8 3.64 0.18 -1.21
CA PRO A 8 2.96 0.48 0.04
C PRO A 8 2.91 1.99 0.29
N VAL A 9 1.73 2.49 0.61
CA VAL A 9 1.46 3.87 1.03
C VAL A 9 0.73 3.88 2.37
N ARG A 10 1.06 4.84 3.20
CA ARG A 10 0.44 5.11 4.50
C ARG A 10 -0.63 6.17 4.35
N LEU A 11 -1.81 5.87 4.90
CA LEU A 11 -2.93 6.80 5.02
C LEU A 11 -2.76 7.63 6.31
N PRO A 12 -3.38 8.82 6.40
CA PRO A 12 -3.43 9.62 7.63
C PRO A 12 -4.03 8.87 8.83
N SER A 13 -4.90 7.88 8.57
CA SER A 13 -5.46 6.97 9.57
C SER A 13 -4.44 6.01 10.20
N GLY A 14 -3.23 5.94 9.63
CA GLY A 14 -2.15 5.04 10.05
C GLY A 14 -2.14 3.69 9.34
N THR A 15 -3.18 3.38 8.56
CA THR A 15 -3.23 2.15 7.77
C THR A 15 -2.28 2.21 6.58
N ILE A 16 -1.61 1.10 6.29
CA ILE A 16 -0.75 0.94 5.11
C ILE A 16 -1.44 0.01 4.12
N MET A 17 -1.49 0.40 2.85
CA MET A 17 -2.03 -0.42 1.77
C MET A 17 -1.33 -0.13 0.44
N ASP A 18 -1.61 -0.91 -0.60
CA ASP A 18 -1.02 -0.68 -1.91
C ASP A 18 -1.60 0.57 -2.60
N ARG A 19 -0.72 1.39 -3.18
CA ARG A 19 -1.09 2.63 -3.89
C ARG A 19 -2.18 2.39 -4.93
N SER A 20 -2.05 1.34 -5.75
CA SER A 20 -3.01 1.09 -6.83
C SER A 20 -4.43 0.84 -6.32
N ILE A 21 -4.55 0.21 -5.16
CA ILE A 21 -5.83 -0.12 -4.52
C ILE A 21 -6.47 1.15 -3.96
N ILE A 22 -5.73 1.95 -3.20
CA ILE A 22 -6.29 3.19 -2.62
C ILE A 22 -6.62 4.22 -3.70
N LEU A 23 -5.81 4.36 -4.75
CA LEU A 23 -6.13 5.25 -5.87
C LEU A 23 -7.43 4.84 -6.55
N ARG A 24 -7.64 3.54 -6.80
CA ARG A 24 -8.90 3.05 -7.36
C ARG A 24 -10.09 3.37 -6.45
N HIS A 25 -9.92 3.27 -5.12
CA HIS A 25 -10.97 3.69 -4.19
C HIS A 25 -11.25 5.19 -4.31
N LEU A 26 -10.21 6.04 -4.29
CA LEU A 26 -10.33 7.50 -4.37
C LEU A 26 -10.97 7.99 -5.68
N LEU A 27 -10.77 7.27 -6.79
CA LEU A 27 -11.47 7.55 -8.05
C LEU A 27 -12.99 7.35 -7.98
N ASN A 28 -13.46 6.48 -7.07
CA ASN A 28 -14.89 6.22 -6.86
C ASN A 28 -15.46 6.99 -5.66
N SER A 29 -14.67 7.16 -4.59
CA SER A 29 -15.05 7.82 -3.34
C SER A 29 -13.84 8.48 -2.68
N PRO A 30 -13.84 9.81 -2.46
CA PRO A 30 -12.71 10.54 -1.86
C PRO A 30 -12.68 10.39 -0.33
N THR A 31 -12.66 9.15 0.15
CA THR A 31 -12.72 8.79 1.56
C THR A 31 -11.70 7.71 1.91
N ASP A 32 -11.36 7.59 3.18
CA ASP A 32 -10.63 6.44 3.71
C ASP A 32 -11.58 5.22 3.76
N PRO A 33 -11.18 4.04 3.23
CA PRO A 33 -12.05 2.87 3.16
C PRO A 33 -12.38 2.24 4.52
N PHE A 34 -11.61 2.54 5.58
CA PHE A 34 -11.75 1.95 6.92
C PHE A 34 -12.55 2.81 7.88
N ASN A 35 -12.35 4.14 7.85
CA ASN A 35 -13.01 5.06 8.78
C ASN A 35 -13.92 6.09 8.11
N ARG A 36 -13.98 6.11 6.76
CA ARG A 36 -14.81 6.99 5.93
C ARG A 36 -14.52 8.49 6.08
N GLN A 37 -13.40 8.87 6.67
CA GLN A 37 -12.96 10.27 6.70
C GLN A 37 -12.54 10.72 5.30
N THR A 38 -12.65 12.01 5.02
CA THR A 38 -12.21 12.58 3.74
C THR A 38 -10.74 12.29 3.52
N LEU A 39 -10.42 11.75 2.35
CA LEU A 39 -9.06 11.39 1.97
C LEU A 39 -8.80 11.81 0.53
N THR A 40 -7.59 12.29 0.26
CA THR A 40 -7.14 12.69 -1.07
C THR A 40 -5.79 12.05 -1.37
N GLU A 41 -5.44 11.92 -2.64
CA GLU A 41 -4.18 11.30 -3.07
C GLU A 41 -2.95 12.03 -2.50
N SER A 42 -2.99 13.36 -2.37
CA SER A 42 -1.91 14.16 -1.80
C SER A 42 -1.64 13.87 -0.32
N MET A 43 -2.57 13.23 0.38
CA MET A 43 -2.41 12.84 1.79
C MET A 43 -1.74 11.47 1.95
N LEU A 44 -1.44 10.77 0.85
CA LEU A 44 -0.81 9.45 0.88
C LEU A 44 0.71 9.59 0.99
N GLU A 45 1.27 8.98 2.03
CA GLU A 45 2.71 8.97 2.25
C GLU A 45 3.33 7.66 1.73
N PRO A 46 4.30 7.69 0.80
CA PRO A 46 5.02 6.48 0.38
C PRO A 46 5.76 5.84 1.55
N VAL A 47 5.80 4.50 1.62
CA VAL A 47 6.55 3.75 2.65
C VAL A 47 7.71 2.99 2.00
N PRO A 48 8.81 3.67 1.62
CA PRO A 48 9.92 3.05 0.88
C PRO A 48 10.63 1.95 1.68
N GLU A 49 10.74 2.09 3.00
CA GLU A 49 11.37 1.10 3.87
C GLU A 49 10.63 -0.25 3.82
N LEU A 50 9.29 -0.22 3.86
CA LEU A 50 8.47 -1.42 3.77
C LEU A 50 8.55 -2.03 2.36
N LYS A 51 8.58 -1.19 1.33
CA LYS A 51 8.77 -1.63 -0.05
C LYS A 51 10.08 -2.41 -0.21
N GLU A 52 11.17 -1.89 0.36
CA GLU A 52 12.48 -2.55 0.35
C GLU A 52 12.46 -3.88 1.11
N GLN A 53 11.82 -3.95 2.27
CA GLN A 53 11.68 -5.18 3.04
C GLN A 53 10.89 -6.24 2.26
N ILE A 54 9.79 -5.86 1.62
CA ILE A 54 8.99 -6.77 0.79
C ILE A 54 9.83 -7.28 -0.39
N HIS A 55 10.55 -6.39 -1.07
CA HIS A 55 11.43 -6.79 -2.18
C HIS A 55 12.59 -7.68 -1.74
N ALA A 56 13.19 -7.42 -0.58
CA ALA A 56 14.24 -8.27 -0.02
C ALA A 56 13.71 -9.67 0.27
N TRP A 57 12.56 -9.76 0.95
CA TRP A 57 11.89 -11.03 1.23
C TRP A 57 11.53 -11.80 -0.05
N MET A 58 11.03 -11.12 -1.09
CA MET A 58 10.75 -11.74 -2.38
C MET A 58 12.00 -12.35 -3.02
N ARG A 59 13.13 -11.65 -3.00
CA ARG A 59 14.41 -12.15 -3.55
C ARG A 59 14.92 -13.35 -2.75
N GLU A 60 14.84 -13.29 -1.43
CA GLU A 60 15.22 -14.42 -0.56
C GLU A 60 14.40 -15.66 -0.86
N LYS A 61 13.08 -15.52 -1.05
CA LYS A 61 12.20 -16.64 -1.40
C LYS A 61 12.50 -17.22 -2.78
N GLN A 62 12.72 -16.36 -3.79
CA GLN A 62 13.09 -16.82 -5.14
C GLN A 62 14.43 -17.58 -5.16
N ASN A 63 15.39 -17.19 -4.32
CA ASN A 63 16.68 -17.88 -4.22
C ASN A 63 16.64 -19.16 -3.36
N SER A 64 15.62 -19.35 -2.52
CA SER A 64 15.49 -20.53 -1.64
C SER A 64 14.79 -21.72 -2.30
N ASP A 65 14.14 -21.51 -3.45
CA ASP A 65 13.44 -22.55 -4.22
C ASP A 65 14.35 -23.23 -5.29
N HIS A 66 15.68 -23.11 -5.15
CA HIS A 66 16.70 -23.83 -5.93
C HIS A 66 17.54 -24.73 -5.03
#